data_AF-A0A517TKS9-F1
#
_entry.id   AF-A0A517TKS9-F1
#
_cell.length_a   1.000
_cell.length_b   1.000
_cell.length_c   1.000
_cell.angle_alpha   90.00
_cell.angle_beta   90.00
_cell.angle_gamma   90.00
#
_symmetry.space_group_name_H-M   'P 1'
#
loop_
_entity.id
_entity.type
_entity.pdbx_description
1 polymer ?
#
loop_
_entity_poly.entity_id
_entity_poly.type
_entity_poly.pdbx_seq_one_letter_code
_entity_poly.pdbx_strand_id
1 'polypeptide(L)'
;MTVSLLRRIGLAALAPLCLSSAASAALVVAGSLQTEQGEAADWSPSTSTLIMNDDGGGLYSVTANNLLDGTFYEFKVLDDEGTGPADWGDPEIVNANTMAYGDADGSVSITVDTNQVNGNGGAVVWANTDGAPLQVVGDFQDEAGGAGDWSPADAAFAMTSQGGGYYTFDAVISTPGSYQFKATDGSGWDYQVGPDGFGSNAGTHSFTTTSPNESVTMFVDVANGAIGIAVPEPTTAVLCGLTGLALAARRR
;
A
#
# COMPACT_ATOMS: atom_id res chain seq x y z
N MET A 1 -44.64 11.13 -75.81
CA MET A 1 -43.90 10.06 -75.10
C MET A 1 -42.92 10.73 -74.17
N THR A 2 -43.28 10.87 -72.89
CA THR A 2 -42.41 11.43 -71.85
C THR A 2 -42.71 10.66 -70.57
N VAL A 3 -41.80 9.78 -70.19
CA VAL A 3 -41.87 8.96 -68.97
C VAL A 3 -41.23 9.79 -67.86
N SER A 4 -42.01 10.13 -66.83
CA SER A 4 -41.55 10.87 -65.65
C SER A 4 -41.03 9.89 -64.59
N LEU A 5 -39.75 10.02 -64.25
CA LEU A 5 -39.04 9.22 -63.25
C LEU A 5 -39.33 9.78 -61.84
N LEU A 6 -40.07 9.05 -61.00
CA LEU A 6 -40.30 9.45 -59.61
C LEU A 6 -39.23 8.82 -58.70
N ARG A 7 -38.27 9.65 -58.27
CA ARG A 7 -37.18 9.28 -57.35
C ARG A 7 -37.75 9.20 -55.93
N ARG A 8 -37.79 8.01 -55.32
CA ARG A 8 -38.11 7.84 -53.89
C ARG A 8 -36.91 8.26 -53.06
N ILE A 9 -37.07 9.32 -52.26
CA ILE A 9 -36.12 9.70 -51.21
C ILE A 9 -36.47 8.84 -49.98
N GLY A 10 -35.58 7.91 -49.63
CA GLY A 10 -35.68 7.12 -48.41
C GLY A 10 -35.25 7.96 -47.20
N LEU A 11 -36.16 8.11 -46.24
CA LEU A 11 -35.89 8.75 -44.95
C LEU A 11 -35.16 7.71 -44.07
N ALA A 12 -33.86 7.89 -43.85
CA ALA A 12 -33.10 7.06 -42.92
C ALA A 12 -33.43 7.51 -41.48
N ALA A 13 -34.08 6.64 -40.71
CA ALA A 13 -34.30 6.85 -39.29
C ALA A 13 -32.97 6.62 -38.53
N LEU A 14 -32.48 7.65 -37.84
CA LEU A 14 -31.41 7.48 -36.84
C LEU A 14 -32.00 6.74 -35.64
N ALA A 15 -31.52 5.51 -35.38
CA ALA A 15 -31.77 4.83 -34.13
C ALA A 15 -30.84 5.39 -33.04
N PRO A 16 -31.32 5.68 -31.82
CA PRO A 16 -30.46 6.05 -30.71
C PRO A 16 -29.63 4.83 -30.30
N LEU A 17 -28.31 4.99 -30.27
CA LEU A 17 -27.38 4.01 -29.73
C LEU A 17 -27.58 3.98 -28.21
N CYS A 18 -28.36 3.02 -27.71
CA CYS A 18 -28.36 2.68 -26.29
C CYS A 18 -26.99 2.07 -25.97
N LEU A 19 -26.10 2.86 -25.38
CA LEU A 19 -24.99 2.28 -24.62
C LEU A 19 -25.63 1.63 -23.39
N SER A 20 -25.76 0.31 -23.40
CA SER A 20 -25.88 -0.44 -22.15
C SER A 20 -24.57 -0.26 -21.41
N SER A 21 -24.54 0.52 -20.34
CA SER A 21 -23.49 0.34 -19.34
C SER A 21 -23.65 -1.09 -18.84
N ALA A 22 -22.69 -1.97 -19.15
CA ALA A 22 -22.53 -3.14 -18.30
C ALA A 22 -22.41 -2.61 -16.86
N ALA A 23 -23.19 -3.15 -15.93
CA ALA A 23 -22.95 -2.86 -14.53
C ALA A 23 -21.47 -3.18 -14.27
N SER A 24 -20.71 -2.20 -13.79
CA SER A 24 -19.33 -2.47 -13.40
C SER A 24 -19.39 -3.39 -12.19
N ALA A 25 -18.60 -4.46 -12.23
CA ALA A 25 -18.30 -5.27 -11.06
C ALA A 25 -17.93 -4.38 -9.87
N ALA A 26 -18.42 -4.72 -8.69
CA ALA A 26 -18.08 -4.05 -7.44
C ALA A 26 -17.10 -4.90 -6.64
N LEU A 27 -16.05 -4.27 -6.12
CA LEU A 27 -15.17 -4.90 -5.14
C LEU A 27 -15.73 -4.70 -3.74
N VAL A 28 -15.76 -5.77 -2.95
CA VAL A 28 -16.38 -5.81 -1.64
C VAL A 28 -15.40 -6.37 -0.61
N VAL A 29 -15.18 -5.62 0.48
CA VAL A 29 -14.35 -6.08 1.60
C VAL A 29 -15.21 -6.94 2.53
N ALA A 30 -14.74 -8.13 2.88
CA ALA A 30 -15.38 -9.01 3.84
C ALA A 30 -14.36 -9.52 4.86
N GLY A 31 -14.70 -9.51 6.15
CA GLY A 31 -13.73 -9.76 7.20
C GLY A 31 -14.28 -9.58 8.60
N SER A 32 -13.37 -9.53 9.58
CA SER A 32 -13.68 -9.33 11.00
C SER A 32 -13.96 -7.89 11.40
N LEU A 33 -14.00 -6.97 10.42
CA LEU A 33 -14.25 -5.53 10.58
C LEU A 33 -15.71 -5.14 10.29
N GLN A 34 -16.56 -6.11 9.93
CA GLN A 34 -17.93 -5.88 9.46
C GLN A 34 -18.87 -5.56 10.63
N THR A 35 -18.72 -6.23 11.78
CA THR A 35 -19.54 -5.93 12.96
C THR A 35 -19.31 -4.50 13.47
N GLU A 36 -18.11 -3.95 13.33
CA GLU A 36 -17.79 -2.54 13.58
C GLU A 36 -18.49 -1.59 12.61
N GLN A 37 -18.82 -2.05 11.40
CA GLN A 37 -19.66 -1.30 10.45
C GLN A 37 -21.15 -1.36 10.79
N GLY A 38 -21.53 -2.08 11.86
CA GLY A 38 -22.91 -2.28 12.29
C GLY A 38 -23.61 -3.47 11.62
N GLU A 39 -22.85 -4.36 10.99
CA GLU A 39 -23.38 -5.56 10.36
C GLU A 39 -23.67 -6.66 11.40
N ALA A 40 -24.53 -7.61 11.02
CA ALA A 40 -24.99 -8.66 11.94
C ALA A 40 -23.94 -9.73 12.24
N ALA A 41 -22.96 -9.91 11.35
CA ALA A 41 -21.91 -10.91 11.45
C ALA A 41 -20.68 -10.51 10.64
N ASP A 42 -19.53 -10.98 11.09
CA ASP A 42 -18.28 -10.94 10.33
C ASP A 42 -18.26 -11.99 9.22
N TRP A 43 -17.33 -11.84 8.28
CA TRP A 43 -17.09 -12.80 7.19
C TRP A 43 -18.36 -13.13 6.39
N SER A 44 -19.18 -12.11 6.16
CA SER A 44 -20.45 -12.21 5.42
C SER A 44 -20.41 -11.30 4.20
N PRO A 45 -19.75 -11.70 3.09
CA PRO A 45 -19.60 -10.85 1.90
C PRO A 45 -20.93 -10.37 1.35
N SER A 46 -21.95 -11.25 1.36
CA SER A 46 -23.28 -10.98 0.81
C SER A 46 -24.05 -9.89 1.54
N THR A 47 -23.63 -9.51 2.74
CA THR A 47 -24.20 -8.42 3.52
C THR A 47 -23.23 -7.27 3.75
N SER A 48 -22.01 -7.35 3.21
CA SER A 48 -20.98 -6.35 3.46
C SER A 48 -21.40 -4.98 2.95
N THR A 49 -21.24 -4.00 3.82
CA THR A 49 -21.47 -2.59 3.52
C THR A 49 -20.21 -1.91 2.98
N LEU A 50 -19.07 -2.59 3.02
CA LEU A 50 -17.77 -2.07 2.58
C LEU A 50 -17.54 -2.35 1.10
N ILE A 51 -18.36 -1.70 0.30
CA ILE A 51 -18.26 -1.68 -1.15
C ILE A 51 -17.21 -0.62 -1.52
N MET A 52 -16.18 -1.02 -2.28
CA MET A 52 -15.11 -0.12 -2.68
C MET A 52 -15.56 0.83 -3.79
N ASN A 53 -15.12 2.08 -3.71
CA ASN A 53 -15.22 3.04 -4.78
C ASN A 53 -14.20 2.69 -5.87
N ASP A 54 -14.61 2.77 -7.13
CA ASP A 54 -13.69 2.75 -8.28
C ASP A 54 -13.09 4.15 -8.45
N ASP A 55 -11.80 4.28 -8.11
CA ASP A 55 -11.04 5.52 -8.24
C ASP A 55 -10.46 5.70 -9.66
N GLY A 56 -10.72 4.73 -10.54
CA GLY A 56 -10.29 4.70 -11.92
C GLY A 56 -8.91 4.07 -12.11
N GLY A 57 -8.67 3.56 -13.31
CA GLY A 57 -7.36 3.02 -13.69
C GLY A 57 -6.98 1.75 -12.92
N GLY A 58 -7.94 1.01 -12.36
CA GLY A 58 -7.71 -0.21 -11.57
C GLY A 58 -7.38 0.05 -10.10
N LEU A 59 -7.56 1.27 -9.62
CA LEU A 59 -7.45 1.62 -8.21
C LEU A 59 -8.84 1.66 -7.57
N TYR A 60 -8.95 1.06 -6.39
CA TYR A 60 -10.18 1.01 -5.61
C TYR A 60 -9.91 1.38 -4.16
N SER A 61 -10.87 2.03 -3.50
CA SER A 61 -10.73 2.41 -2.09
C SER A 61 -12.04 2.29 -1.30
N VAL A 62 -11.92 1.98 -0.01
CA VAL A 62 -13.01 2.05 0.96
C VAL A 62 -12.47 2.45 2.33
N THR A 63 -13.29 3.09 3.15
CA THR A 63 -12.94 3.41 4.54
C THR A 63 -13.80 2.56 5.48
N ALA A 64 -13.15 1.72 6.29
CA ALA A 64 -13.78 1.04 7.42
C ALA A 64 -13.72 1.95 8.64
N ASN A 65 -14.82 2.07 9.38
CA ASN A 65 -14.98 2.99 10.51
C ASN A 65 -15.29 2.25 11.81
N ASN A 66 -15.24 2.96 12.93
CA ASN A 66 -15.51 2.45 14.28
C ASN A 66 -14.60 1.27 14.69
N LEU A 67 -13.41 1.19 14.10
CA LEU A 67 -12.43 0.17 14.46
C LEU A 67 -11.86 0.46 15.84
N LEU A 68 -11.62 -0.59 16.62
CA LEU A 68 -11.04 -0.46 17.95
C LEU A 68 -9.53 -0.23 17.84
N ASP A 69 -9.06 0.85 18.47
CA ASP A 69 -7.63 1.15 18.60
C ASP A 69 -6.87 -0.05 19.19
N GLY A 70 -5.74 -0.41 18.57
CA GLY A 70 -4.92 -1.53 18.99
C GLY A 70 -5.36 -2.91 18.49
N THR A 71 -6.39 -2.99 17.64
CA THR A 71 -6.97 -4.26 17.19
C THR A 71 -6.64 -4.54 15.73
N PHE A 72 -6.19 -5.76 15.46
CA PHE A 72 -6.06 -6.24 14.09
C PHE A 72 -7.36 -6.87 13.59
N TYR A 73 -7.72 -6.51 12.37
CA TYR A 73 -8.91 -6.95 11.67
C TYR A 73 -8.52 -7.68 10.40
N GLU A 74 -8.86 -8.96 10.31
CA GLU A 74 -8.60 -9.74 9.10
C GLU A 74 -9.68 -9.49 8.05
N PHE A 75 -9.28 -9.43 6.77
CA PHE A 75 -10.22 -9.30 5.67
C PHE A 75 -9.71 -9.91 4.37
N LYS A 76 -10.64 -10.03 3.43
CA LYS A 76 -10.46 -10.34 2.00
C LYS A 76 -11.26 -9.36 1.15
N VAL A 77 -11.00 -9.34 -0.16
CA VAL A 77 -11.74 -8.54 -1.13
C VAL A 77 -12.26 -9.43 -2.25
N LEU A 78 -13.55 -9.39 -2.49
CA LEU A 78 -14.25 -10.18 -3.52
C LEU A 78 -14.77 -9.27 -4.63
N ASP A 79 -14.88 -9.80 -5.84
CA ASP A 79 -15.53 -9.18 -7.00
C ASP A 79 -16.91 -9.82 -7.21
N ASP A 80 -17.98 -9.03 -7.25
CA ASP A 80 -19.35 -9.54 -7.43
C ASP A 80 -19.71 -9.98 -8.88
N GLU A 81 -18.75 -9.89 -9.80
CA GLU A 81 -18.87 -10.14 -11.24
C GLU A 81 -20.03 -9.40 -11.92
N GLY A 82 -20.50 -8.30 -11.31
CA GLY A 82 -21.64 -7.50 -11.76
C GLY A 82 -23.01 -8.09 -11.41
N THR A 83 -23.06 -9.12 -10.56
CA THR A 83 -24.30 -9.78 -10.09
C THR A 83 -24.45 -9.75 -8.58
N GLY A 84 -24.08 -8.63 -7.95
CA GLY A 84 -24.07 -8.48 -6.50
C GLY A 84 -25.38 -8.83 -5.76
N PRO A 85 -25.28 -9.07 -4.45
CA PRO A 85 -24.06 -8.87 -3.65
C PRO A 85 -23.03 -9.99 -3.84
N ALA A 86 -21.74 -9.66 -3.67
CA ALA A 86 -20.66 -10.66 -3.70
C ALA A 86 -20.91 -11.75 -2.65
N ASP A 87 -20.57 -12.99 -2.95
CA ASP A 87 -20.67 -14.11 -2.01
C ASP A 87 -19.48 -15.07 -2.14
N TRP A 88 -19.33 -15.97 -1.17
CA TRP A 88 -18.29 -16.99 -1.22
C TRP A 88 -18.46 -17.89 -2.45
N GLY A 89 -17.41 -17.96 -3.27
CA GLY A 89 -17.42 -18.65 -4.56
C GLY A 89 -17.18 -17.70 -5.73
N ASP A 90 -17.40 -16.40 -5.51
CA ASP A 90 -17.01 -15.35 -6.44
C ASP A 90 -15.48 -15.13 -6.43
N PRO A 91 -14.90 -14.47 -7.45
CA PRO A 91 -13.47 -14.21 -7.49
C PRO A 91 -12.97 -13.41 -6.28
N GLU A 92 -11.99 -13.96 -5.57
CA GLU A 92 -11.28 -13.28 -4.49
C GLU A 92 -10.10 -12.50 -5.08
N ILE A 93 -10.26 -11.18 -5.23
CA ILE A 93 -9.23 -10.29 -5.78
C ILE A 93 -8.08 -10.14 -4.78
N VAL A 94 -8.38 -10.03 -3.49
CA VAL A 94 -7.41 -10.22 -2.41
C VAL A 94 -7.68 -11.59 -1.79
N ASN A 95 -6.94 -12.59 -2.28
CA ASN A 95 -7.22 -14.02 -2.11
C ASN A 95 -6.64 -14.64 -0.82
N ALA A 96 -5.75 -13.95 -0.14
CA ALA A 96 -5.22 -14.33 1.17
C ALA A 96 -5.81 -13.44 2.26
N ASN A 97 -5.91 -13.96 3.48
CA ASN A 97 -6.23 -13.12 4.63
C ASN A 97 -5.14 -12.04 4.73
N THR A 98 -5.59 -10.79 4.74
CA THR A 98 -4.77 -9.63 5.02
C THR A 98 -5.33 -8.92 6.24
N MET A 99 -4.62 -7.95 6.81
CA MET A 99 -5.05 -7.29 8.04
C MET A 99 -5.08 -5.77 7.92
N ALA A 100 -6.05 -5.16 8.57
CA ALA A 100 -6.07 -3.76 8.92
C ALA A 100 -5.84 -3.62 10.43
N TYR A 101 -5.08 -2.61 10.84
CA TYR A 101 -4.90 -2.24 12.25
C TYR A 101 -5.81 -1.06 12.58
N GLY A 102 -6.73 -1.23 13.53
CA GLY A 102 -7.51 -0.13 14.06
C GLY A 102 -6.61 0.81 14.85
N ASP A 103 -6.56 2.07 14.46
CA ASP A 103 -5.80 3.12 15.13
C ASP A 103 -6.70 4.03 15.96
N ALA A 104 -6.10 5.04 16.59
CA ALA A 104 -6.80 5.99 17.45
C ALA A 104 -7.84 6.85 16.72
N ASP A 105 -7.75 6.98 15.38
CA ASP A 105 -8.75 7.68 14.58
C ASP A 105 -10.01 6.82 14.41
N GLY A 106 -9.90 5.50 14.60
CA GLY A 106 -10.99 4.54 14.48
C GLY A 106 -11.46 4.36 13.04
N SER A 107 -10.69 4.83 12.06
CA SER A 107 -10.99 4.73 10.63
C SER A 107 -9.76 4.33 9.84
N VAL A 108 -9.89 3.31 8.99
CA VAL A 108 -8.80 2.81 8.15
C VAL A 108 -9.23 2.87 6.69
N SER A 109 -8.38 3.49 5.87
CA SER A 109 -8.57 3.50 4.41
C SER A 109 -7.89 2.29 3.80
N ILE A 110 -8.67 1.41 3.18
CA ILE A 110 -8.19 0.24 2.44
C ILE A 110 -8.15 0.62 0.95
N THR A 111 -7.01 0.40 0.30
CA THR A 111 -6.84 0.60 -1.14
C THR A 111 -6.39 -0.68 -1.82
N VAL A 112 -6.87 -0.92 -3.03
CA VAL A 112 -6.52 -2.08 -3.86
C VAL A 112 -6.09 -1.60 -5.24
N ASP A 113 -4.97 -2.11 -5.73
CA ASP A 113 -4.51 -1.92 -7.11
C ASP A 113 -4.61 -3.25 -7.87
N THR A 114 -5.62 -3.36 -8.73
CA THR A 114 -5.87 -4.58 -9.51
C THR A 114 -4.92 -4.75 -10.70
N ASN A 115 -4.07 -3.76 -10.99
CA ASN A 115 -3.06 -3.88 -12.05
C ASN A 115 -1.76 -4.52 -11.55
N GLN A 116 -1.63 -4.69 -10.24
CA GLN A 116 -0.46 -5.28 -9.61
C GLN A 116 -0.83 -6.56 -8.89
N VAL A 117 0.14 -7.47 -8.79
CA VAL A 117 -0.05 -8.76 -8.14
C VAL A 117 0.94 -8.87 -6.99
N ASN A 118 0.43 -9.18 -5.81
CA ASN A 118 1.23 -9.39 -4.60
C ASN A 118 1.83 -10.80 -4.54
N GLY A 119 2.69 -11.06 -3.55
CA GLY A 119 3.32 -12.36 -3.33
C GLY A 119 2.36 -13.50 -2.95
N ASN A 120 1.08 -13.20 -2.68
CA ASN A 120 0.02 -14.18 -2.50
C ASN A 120 -0.75 -14.51 -3.80
N GLY A 121 -0.45 -13.82 -4.91
CA GLY A 121 -1.08 -14.01 -6.21
C GLY A 121 -2.40 -13.25 -6.41
N GLY A 122 -2.80 -12.43 -5.45
CA GLY A 122 -3.93 -11.51 -5.55
C GLY A 122 -3.49 -10.09 -5.87
N ALA A 123 -4.43 -9.15 -5.90
CA ALA A 123 -4.15 -7.73 -6.09
C ALA A 123 -3.32 -7.16 -4.92
N VAL A 124 -2.52 -6.14 -5.22
CA VAL A 124 -1.82 -5.36 -4.19
C VAL A 124 -2.84 -4.62 -3.33
N VAL A 125 -2.70 -4.71 -2.02
CA VAL A 125 -3.61 -4.10 -1.05
C VAL A 125 -2.82 -3.32 0.00
N TRP A 126 -3.30 -2.11 0.30
CA TRP A 126 -2.81 -1.28 1.39
C TRP A 126 -3.96 -0.92 2.32
N ALA A 127 -3.63 -0.67 3.57
CA ALA A 127 -4.49 -0.25 4.65
C ALA A 127 -3.74 0.85 5.39
N ASN A 128 -4.20 2.09 5.24
CA ASN A 128 -3.57 3.22 5.91
C ASN A 128 -3.95 3.20 7.38
N THR A 129 -2.97 2.89 8.23
CA THR A 129 -3.12 2.77 9.68
C THR A 129 -1.96 3.46 10.37
N ASP A 130 -2.25 4.12 11.50
CA ASP A 130 -1.23 4.64 12.39
C ASP A 130 -1.03 3.75 13.63
N GLY A 131 0.17 3.75 14.20
CA GLY A 131 0.47 3.07 15.45
C GLY A 131 0.55 1.54 15.41
N ALA A 132 0.47 0.91 14.23
CA ALA A 132 0.68 -0.53 14.11
C ALA A 132 2.09 -0.91 14.62
N PRO A 133 2.26 -2.01 15.38
CA PRO A 133 3.54 -2.40 15.97
C PRO A 133 4.50 -3.01 14.93
N LEU A 134 4.86 -2.25 13.91
CA LEU A 134 5.70 -2.72 12.82
C LEU A 134 7.14 -2.99 13.29
N GLN A 135 7.68 -4.13 12.88
CA GLN A 135 9.09 -4.50 13.04
C GLN A 135 9.70 -4.73 11.67
N VAL A 136 10.88 -4.15 11.44
CA VAL A 136 11.63 -4.40 10.21
C VAL A 136 12.43 -5.70 10.34
N VAL A 137 12.34 -6.56 9.32
CA VAL A 137 12.98 -7.88 9.31
C VAL A 137 13.72 -8.08 8.00
N GLY A 138 14.86 -8.75 8.04
CA GLY A 138 15.70 -8.91 6.85
C GLY A 138 17.00 -9.67 7.11
N ASP A 139 17.82 -9.77 6.07
CA ASP A 139 19.16 -10.37 6.10
C ASP A 139 20.27 -9.38 6.52
N PHE A 140 19.88 -8.21 7.07
CA PHE A 140 20.79 -7.20 7.61
C PHE A 140 20.83 -7.19 9.14
N GLN A 141 19.96 -7.98 9.79
CA GLN A 141 19.69 -7.83 11.21
C GLN A 141 20.92 -8.19 12.05
N ASP A 142 21.65 -9.24 11.69
CA ASP A 142 22.88 -9.60 12.40
C ASP A 142 23.96 -8.50 12.29
N GLU A 143 24.13 -7.88 11.12
CA GLU A 143 25.07 -6.76 10.94
C GLU A 143 24.63 -5.46 11.59
N ALA A 144 23.34 -5.32 11.89
CA ALA A 144 22.76 -4.26 12.68
C ALA A 144 22.77 -4.55 14.20
N GLY A 145 23.34 -5.69 14.62
CA GLY A 145 23.50 -6.06 16.04
C GLY A 145 22.40 -6.95 16.61
N GLY A 146 21.51 -7.46 15.76
CA GLY A 146 20.52 -8.49 16.09
C GLY A 146 21.15 -9.86 16.34
N ALA A 147 20.36 -10.78 16.90
CA ALA A 147 20.84 -12.14 17.20
C ALA A 147 20.92 -13.05 15.95
N GLY A 148 20.28 -12.65 14.86
CA GLY A 148 20.25 -13.36 13.59
C GLY A 148 19.27 -12.72 12.61
N ASP A 149 19.32 -13.18 11.37
CA ASP A 149 18.50 -12.68 10.27
C ASP A 149 17.08 -13.22 10.29
N TRP A 150 16.18 -12.48 9.64
CA TRP A 150 14.78 -12.83 9.46
C TRP A 150 14.12 -13.22 10.79
N SER A 151 14.26 -12.36 11.79
CA SER A 151 13.75 -12.56 13.15
C SER A 151 12.65 -11.55 13.47
N PRO A 152 11.36 -11.88 13.21
CA PRO A 152 10.22 -11.01 13.51
C PRO A 152 10.05 -10.67 14.98
N ALA A 153 10.43 -11.56 15.88
CA ALA A 153 10.22 -11.35 17.32
C ALA A 153 11.31 -10.47 17.97
N ASP A 154 12.29 -9.96 17.21
CA ASP A 154 13.38 -9.15 17.75
C ASP A 154 12.94 -7.69 17.93
N ALA A 155 12.45 -7.38 19.12
CA ALA A 155 11.97 -6.05 19.49
C ALA A 155 13.02 -4.92 19.35
N ALA A 156 14.32 -5.23 19.18
CA ALA A 156 15.33 -4.22 18.85
C ALA A 156 15.12 -3.59 17.46
N PHE A 157 14.32 -4.23 16.60
CA PHE A 157 14.01 -3.81 15.23
C PHE A 157 12.60 -3.22 15.09
N ALA A 158 11.98 -2.81 16.20
CA ALA A 158 10.72 -2.10 16.19
C ALA A 158 10.86 -0.76 15.43
N MET A 159 10.00 -0.55 14.43
CA MET A 159 9.93 0.70 13.71
C MET A 159 9.22 1.77 14.55
N THR A 160 9.62 3.02 14.37
CA THR A 160 8.98 4.18 15.00
C THR A 160 7.93 4.76 14.06
N SER A 161 6.67 4.84 14.48
CA SER A 161 5.66 5.63 13.75
C SER A 161 6.03 7.12 13.81
N GLN A 162 6.00 7.77 12.65
CA GLN A 162 6.12 9.21 12.47
C GLN A 162 4.75 9.88 12.26
N GLY A 163 3.67 9.09 12.33
CA GLY A 163 2.30 9.51 12.09
C GLY A 163 1.84 9.31 10.64
N GLY A 164 0.53 9.15 10.47
CA GLY A 164 -0.11 9.11 9.15
C GLY A 164 0.33 7.93 8.27
N GLY A 165 0.65 6.79 8.88
CA GLY A 165 1.07 5.59 8.17
C GLY A 165 2.55 5.56 7.74
N TYR A 166 3.36 6.52 8.18
CA TYR A 166 4.80 6.54 7.91
C TYR A 166 5.60 6.01 9.10
N TYR A 167 6.45 5.02 8.87
CA TYR A 167 7.27 4.36 9.89
C TYR A 167 8.73 4.37 9.47
N THR A 168 9.64 4.53 10.43
CA THR A 168 11.08 4.54 10.17
C THR A 168 11.87 3.65 11.13
N PHE A 169 12.99 3.12 10.68
CA PHE A 169 13.97 2.45 11.51
C PHE A 169 15.39 2.83 11.08
N ASP A 170 16.16 3.36 12.02
CA ASP A 170 17.56 3.71 11.80
C ASP A 170 18.47 2.56 12.21
N ALA A 171 19.38 2.16 11.32
CA ALA A 171 20.36 1.12 11.58
C ALA A 171 21.77 1.56 11.19
N VAL A 172 22.76 0.99 11.86
CA VAL A 172 24.17 1.06 11.45
C VAL A 172 24.57 -0.33 11.00
N ILE A 173 24.83 -0.50 9.70
CA ILE A 173 25.16 -1.80 9.13
C ILE A 173 26.68 -1.98 9.16
N SER A 174 27.15 -2.91 9.98
CA SER A 174 28.58 -3.09 10.26
C SER A 174 29.40 -3.54 9.04
N THR A 175 28.81 -4.29 8.11
CA THR A 175 29.50 -4.83 6.92
C THR A 175 28.90 -4.27 5.62
N PRO A 176 29.73 -3.89 4.61
CA PRO A 176 29.23 -3.60 3.27
C PRO A 176 28.61 -4.84 2.63
N GLY A 177 27.43 -4.69 2.03
CA GLY A 177 26.73 -5.81 1.42
C GLY A 177 25.48 -5.40 0.67
N SER A 178 24.88 -6.38 0.00
CA SER A 178 23.53 -6.27 -0.53
C SER A 178 22.59 -7.00 0.41
N TYR A 179 21.55 -6.30 0.83
CA TYR A 179 20.62 -6.72 1.85
C TYR A 179 19.19 -6.60 1.36
N GLN A 180 18.28 -7.23 2.06
CA GLN A 180 16.85 -7.26 1.81
C GLN A 180 16.09 -7.13 3.11
N PHE A 181 14.99 -6.38 3.08
CA PHE A 181 14.10 -6.28 4.21
C PHE A 181 12.63 -6.22 3.79
N LYS A 182 11.76 -6.44 4.77
CA LYS A 182 10.32 -6.16 4.76
C LYS A 182 9.89 -5.80 6.18
N ALA A 183 8.61 -5.60 6.44
CA ALA A 183 8.09 -5.43 7.79
C ALA A 183 7.10 -6.53 8.20
N THR A 184 6.94 -6.73 9.50
CA THR A 184 5.93 -7.61 10.15
C THR A 184 5.31 -6.87 11.34
N ASP A 185 4.31 -7.45 12.00
CA ASP A 185 3.75 -6.97 13.28
C ASP A 185 4.57 -7.45 14.51
N GLY A 186 5.66 -8.18 14.26
CA GLY A 186 6.50 -8.77 15.29
C GLY A 186 5.97 -10.05 15.92
N SER A 187 4.79 -10.53 15.51
CA SER A 187 4.19 -11.77 16.03
C SER A 187 4.51 -13.00 15.18
N GLY A 188 4.97 -12.80 13.95
CA GLY A 188 5.33 -13.87 13.03
C GLY A 188 5.34 -13.42 11.57
N TRP A 189 4.82 -14.26 10.69
CA TRP A 189 4.81 -14.05 9.23
C TRP A 189 3.41 -13.95 8.64
N ASP A 190 2.36 -13.99 9.47
CA ASP A 190 0.98 -13.93 8.98
C ASP A 190 0.62 -12.50 8.53
N TYR A 191 1.21 -11.48 9.18
CA TYR A 191 1.16 -10.08 8.77
C TYR A 191 2.51 -9.59 8.28
N GLN A 192 2.63 -9.35 6.98
CA GLN A 192 3.83 -8.78 6.37
C GLN A 192 3.48 -7.57 5.51
N VAL A 193 4.44 -6.65 5.42
CA VAL A 193 4.38 -5.46 4.56
C VAL A 193 5.62 -5.46 3.68
N GLY A 194 5.40 -5.46 2.37
CA GLY A 194 6.46 -5.43 1.37
C GLY A 194 6.23 -4.36 0.31
N PRO A 195 7.08 -4.30 -0.73
CA PRO A 195 6.89 -3.37 -1.86
C PRO A 195 5.63 -3.66 -2.68
N ASP A 196 5.01 -4.82 -2.48
CA ASP A 196 3.79 -5.32 -3.08
C ASP A 196 2.60 -5.30 -2.09
N GLY A 197 2.66 -4.48 -1.05
CA GLY A 197 1.58 -4.26 -0.09
C GLY A 197 1.54 -5.26 1.05
N PHE A 198 0.36 -5.34 1.67
CA PHE A 198 0.09 -6.26 2.78
C PHE A 198 -0.19 -7.68 2.30
N GLY A 199 0.28 -8.66 3.07
CA GLY A 199 -0.08 -10.07 2.88
C GLY A 199 0.72 -11.00 3.78
N SER A 200 0.41 -12.29 3.70
CA SER A 200 1.14 -13.35 4.42
C SER A 200 2.36 -13.87 3.67
N ASN A 201 2.64 -13.31 2.48
CA ASN A 201 3.84 -13.60 1.71
C ASN A 201 4.33 -12.37 0.93
N ALA A 202 4.35 -11.20 1.58
CA ALA A 202 4.80 -9.96 0.95
C ALA A 202 6.26 -10.09 0.45
N GLY A 203 6.60 -9.34 -0.59
CA GLY A 203 7.94 -9.27 -1.17
C GLY A 203 8.98 -8.61 -0.25
N THR A 204 10.20 -8.48 -0.75
CA THR A 204 11.32 -7.85 -0.05
C THR A 204 11.86 -6.65 -0.83
N HIS A 205 12.27 -5.61 -0.12
CA HIS A 205 12.97 -4.47 -0.69
C HIS A 205 14.48 -4.68 -0.56
N SER A 206 15.23 -4.55 -1.65
CA SER A 206 16.69 -4.66 -1.63
C SER A 206 17.37 -3.32 -1.40
N PHE A 207 18.46 -3.30 -0.64
CA PHE A 207 19.35 -2.15 -0.50
C PHE A 207 20.82 -2.58 -0.45
N THR A 208 21.73 -1.61 -0.53
CA THR A 208 23.17 -1.88 -0.49
C THR A 208 23.86 -0.88 0.42
N THR A 209 24.78 -1.36 1.24
CA THR A 209 25.77 -0.55 1.94
C THR A 209 27.15 -0.76 1.30
N THR A 210 27.93 0.31 1.22
CA THR A 210 29.22 0.34 0.52
C THR A 210 30.39 0.53 1.47
N SER A 211 30.13 1.00 2.69
CA SER A 211 31.15 1.25 3.72
C SER A 211 30.82 0.51 5.02
N PRO A 212 31.83 0.08 5.79
CA PRO A 212 31.59 -0.47 7.12
C PRO A 212 30.95 0.57 8.04
N ASN A 213 29.98 0.14 8.85
CA ASN A 213 29.21 0.99 9.77
C ASN A 213 28.45 2.12 9.05
N GLU A 214 27.90 1.83 7.87
CA GLU A 214 27.07 2.78 7.13
C GLU A 214 25.70 2.94 7.82
N SER A 215 25.28 4.19 8.03
CA SER A 215 23.97 4.49 8.59
C SER A 215 22.92 4.48 7.50
N VAL A 216 21.84 3.74 7.72
CA VAL A 216 20.68 3.65 6.82
C VAL A 216 19.41 3.94 7.60
N THR A 217 18.47 4.61 6.97
CA THR A 217 17.11 4.79 7.50
C THR A 217 16.16 4.02 6.60
N MET A 218 15.60 2.93 7.10
CA MET A 218 14.54 2.18 6.44
C MET A 218 13.20 2.85 6.71
N PHE A 219 12.31 2.87 5.73
CA PHE A 219 10.95 3.37 5.90
C PHE A 219 9.90 2.42 5.33
N VAL A 220 8.70 2.48 5.93
CA VAL A 220 7.46 1.91 5.41
C VAL A 220 6.43 3.04 5.42
N ASP A 221 5.80 3.30 4.27
CA ASP A 221 4.76 4.30 4.06
C ASP A 221 3.51 3.58 3.58
N VAL A 222 2.65 3.18 4.52
CA VAL A 222 1.43 2.43 4.21
C VAL A 222 0.35 3.32 3.59
N ALA A 223 0.46 4.64 3.76
CA ALA A 223 -0.47 5.61 3.18
C ALA A 223 -0.23 5.80 1.68
N ASN A 224 1.03 5.80 1.24
CA ASN A 224 1.42 5.94 -0.16
C ASN A 224 1.84 4.64 -0.84
N GLY A 225 1.80 3.52 -0.10
CA GLY A 225 2.14 2.20 -0.61
C GLY A 225 3.60 2.04 -1.01
N ALA A 226 4.51 2.47 -0.15
CA ALA A 226 5.95 2.44 -0.42
C ALA A 226 6.77 1.87 0.75
N ILE A 227 7.90 1.26 0.43
CA ILE A 227 8.91 0.78 1.36
C ILE A 227 10.29 1.04 0.74
N GLY A 228 11.27 1.40 1.55
CA GLY A 228 12.63 1.57 1.04
C GLY A 228 13.61 2.21 2.01
N ILE A 229 14.71 2.72 1.45
CA ILE A 229 15.71 3.48 2.19
C ILE A 229 15.47 4.98 1.98
N ALA A 230 15.34 5.72 3.07
CA ALA A 230 15.21 7.16 3.01
C ALA A 230 16.53 7.78 2.53
N VAL A 231 16.44 8.71 1.59
CA VAL A 231 17.60 9.50 1.17
C VAL A 231 17.85 10.53 2.27
N PRO A 232 19.01 10.54 2.94
CA PRO A 232 19.29 11.58 3.90
C PRO A 232 19.24 12.93 3.17
N GLU A 233 18.41 13.85 3.68
CA GLU A 233 18.40 15.23 3.20
C GLU A 233 19.85 15.72 3.18
N PRO A 234 20.33 16.34 2.08
CA PRO A 234 21.70 16.79 2.01
C PRO A 234 21.91 17.79 3.16
N THR A 235 22.64 17.35 4.18
CA THR A 235 23.07 18.25 5.26
C THR A 235 23.69 19.44 4.56
N THR A 236 23.13 20.63 4.80
CA THR A 236 23.59 21.86 4.17
C THR A 236 25.09 21.97 4.43
N ALA A 237 25.89 21.62 3.43
CA ALA A 237 27.32 21.77 3.47
C ALA A 237 27.57 23.27 3.58
N VAL A 238 27.78 23.75 4.80
CA VAL A 238 28.27 25.09 5.06
C VAL A 238 29.59 25.20 4.31
N LEU A 239 29.55 25.90 3.17
CA LEU A 239 30.70 26.22 2.35
C LEU A 239 31.59 27.20 3.13
N CYS A 240 32.33 26.67 4.09
CA CYS A 240 33.40 27.38 4.79
C CYS A 240 34.68 27.27 3.95
N GLY A 241 34.97 28.33 3.18
CA GLY A 241 36.33 28.69 2.82
C GLY A 241 36.54 29.08 1.35
N LEU A 242 36.86 30.36 1.10
CA LEU A 242 38.23 30.79 0.77
C LEU A 242 38.28 32.30 0.52
N THR A 243 39.02 32.97 1.40
CA THR A 243 39.51 34.35 1.31
C THR A 243 40.34 34.60 0.05
N GLY A 244 40.04 35.70 -0.66
CA GLY A 244 40.90 36.27 -1.71
C GLY A 244 41.26 37.72 -1.38
N LEU A 245 42.46 37.90 -0.83
CA LEU A 245 43.15 39.15 -0.52
C LEU A 245 43.90 39.68 -1.76
N ALA A 246 43.64 40.91 -2.20
CA ALA A 246 44.51 41.73 -3.09
C ALA A 246 43.82 43.10 -3.32
N LEU A 247 44.45 44.26 -3.46
CA LEU A 247 45.80 44.76 -3.21
C LEU A 247 45.69 46.31 -3.25
N ALA A 248 46.60 46.98 -2.55
CA ALA A 248 46.76 48.42 -2.39
C ALA A 248 46.52 49.31 -3.63
N ALA A 249 45.94 50.50 -3.40
CA ALA A 249 46.26 51.71 -4.16
C ALA A 249 46.35 52.92 -3.21
N ARG A 250 47.56 53.46 -3.03
CA ARG A 250 47.82 54.72 -2.31
C ARG A 250 48.47 55.72 -3.27
N ARG A 251 47.93 56.95 -3.25
CA ARG A 251 48.49 58.27 -3.67
C ARG A 251 48.53 58.62 -5.17
N ARG A 252 47.85 59.70 -5.54
CA ARG A 252 48.38 61.08 -5.39
C ARG A 252 47.30 62.01 -4.86
#